data_AF-A0A1D4Q890-F1
#
_entry.id   AF-A0A1D4Q890-F1
#
_cell.length_a   1.000
_cell.length_b   1.000
_cell.length_c   1.000
_cell.angle_alpha   90.00
_cell.angle_beta   90.00
_cell.angle_gamma   90.00
#
_symmetry.space_group_name_H-M   'P 1'
#
loop_
_entity.id
_entity.type
_entity.pdbx_description
1 polymer ?
#
loop_
_entity_poly.entity_id
_entity_poly.type
_entity_poly.pdbx_seq_one_letter_code
_entity_poly.pdbx_strand_id
1 'polypeptide(L)' 'MGYEHVVYNSCLFMGGLIYQVDTLHFIPAISNIAAAFIGNYIGGGLIIGLFYAYLNDHHQFYKNN' A
#
# COMPACT_ATOMS: atom_id res chain seq x y z
N MET A 1 -0.05 11.30 -11.34
CA MET A 1 -0.11 11.99 -10.03
C MET A 1 1.09 11.71 -9.12
N GLY A 2 2.16 11.03 -9.56
CA GLY A 2 3.40 10.92 -8.76
C GLY A 2 3.26 10.25 -7.38
N TYR A 3 2.21 9.48 -7.16
CA TYR A 3 2.01 8.72 -5.92
C TYR A 3 2.72 7.38 -5.98
N GLU A 4 3.28 6.97 -4.84
CA GLU A 4 4.00 5.72 -4.70
C GLU A 4 3.03 4.55 -4.42
N HIS A 5 3.15 3.47 -5.19
CA HIS A 5 2.33 2.27 -5.03
C HIS A 5 3.21 1.06 -4.75
N VAL A 6 3.02 0.41 -3.61
CA VAL A 6 3.93 -0.62 -3.11
C VAL A 6 4.10 -1.80 -4.07
N VAL A 7 3.03 -2.23 -4.75
CA VAL A 7 3.08 -3.35 -5.71
C VAL A 7 3.81 -2.95 -6.99
N TYR A 8 3.66 -1.70 -7.43
CA TYR A 8 4.36 -1.23 -8.63
C TYR A 8 5.85 -1.10 -8.34
N ASN A 9 6.21 -0.50 -7.21
CA ASN A 9 7.59 -0.28 -6.80
C ASN A 9 8.33 -1.60 -6.58
N SER A 10 7.69 -2.61 -5.99
CA SER A 10 8.31 -3.93 -5.81
C SER A 10 8.62 -4.61 -7.15
N CYS A 11 7.70 -4.55 -8.12
CA CYS A 11 7.97 -5.04 -9.48
C CYS A 11 9.08 -4.26 -10.18
N LEU A 12 9.09 -2.93 -10.05
CA LEU A 12 10.12 -2.07 -10.63
C LEU A 12 11.52 -2.38 -10.08
N PHE A 13 11.67 -2.45 -8.76
CA PHE A 13 12.95 -2.78 -8.13
C PHE A 13 13.37 -4.24 -8.39
N MET A 14 12.43 -5.18 -8.47
CA MET A 14 12.74 -6.55 -8.88
C MET A 14 13.29 -6.61 -10.32
N GLY A 15 12.69 -5.84 -11.24
CA GLY A 15 13.23 -5.69 -12.60
C GLY A 15 14.63 -5.07 -12.60
N GLY A 16 14.84 -4.02 -11.79
CA GLY A 16 16.15 -3.39 -11.62
C GLY A 16 17.21 -4.34 -11.04
N LEU A 17 16.82 -5.24 -10.14
CA LEU A 17 17.73 -6.24 -9.57
C LEU A 17 18.20 -7.27 -10.59
N ILE A 18 17.34 -7.65 -11.54
CA ILE A 18 17.66 -8.66 -12.55
C ILE A 18 18.44 -8.04 -13.72
N TYR A 19 18.02 -6.86 -14.19
CA TYR A 19 18.54 -6.27 -15.43
C TYR A 19 19.58 -5.18 -15.22
N GLN A 20 19.61 -4.52 -14.05
CA GLN A 20 20.38 -3.29 -13.85
C GLN A 20 21.03 -3.20 -12.44
N VAL A 21 21.53 -4.33 -11.94
CA VAL A 21 22.05 -4.47 -10.57
C VAL A 21 23.13 -3.44 -10.20
N ASP A 22 24.00 -3.07 -11.15
CA ASP A 22 25.11 -2.13 -10.92
C ASP A 22 24.64 -0.70 -10.62
N THR A 23 23.43 -0.37 -11.07
CA THR A 23 22.83 0.97 -10.86
C THR A 23 21.80 0.99 -9.74
N LEU A 24 21.41 -0.19 -9.23
CA LEU A 24 20.39 -0.29 -8.21
C LEU A 24 21.01 -0.14 -6.82
N HIS A 25 20.62 0.92 -6.13
CA HIS A 25 20.99 1.11 -4.73
C HIS A 25 19.98 0.39 -3.83
N PHE A 26 20.42 -0.70 -3.20
CA PHE A 26 19.56 -1.56 -2.37
C PHE A 26 18.92 -0.84 -1.19
N ILE A 27 19.70 -0.04 -0.46
CA ILE A 27 19.23 0.67 0.75
C ILE A 27 18.06 1.63 0.44
N PRO A 28 18.16 2.55 -0.54
CA PRO A 28 17.04 3.42 -0.88
C PRO A 28 15.86 2.64 -1.48
N ALA A 29 16.09 1.60 -2.28
CA ALA A 29 15.01 0.77 -2.83
C ALA A 29 14.17 0.11 -1.71
N ILE A 30 14.81 -0.46 -0.70
CA ILE A 30 14.12 -1.05 0.46
C ILE A 30 13.38 0.03 1.26
N SER A 31 14.00 1.19 1.48
CA SER A 31 13.34 2.29 2.20
C SER A 31 12.10 2.82 1.46
N ASN A 32 12.14 2.87 0.12
CA ASN A 32 11.01 3.28 -0.70
C ASN A 32 9.86 2.26 -0.56
N ILE A 33 10.15 0.95 -0.69
CA ILE A 33 9.14 -0.09 -0.52
C ILE A 33 8.51 -0.01 0.87
N ALA A 34 9.30 0.15 1.93
CA ALA A 34 8.80 0.25 3.30
C ALA A 34 7.91 1.48 3.50
N ALA A 35 8.33 2.65 3.01
CA ALA A 35 7.54 3.88 3.10
C ALA A 35 6.24 3.80 2.29
N ALA A 36 6.30 3.30 1.06
CA ALA A 36 5.13 3.10 0.20
C ALA A 36 4.15 2.09 0.81
N PHE A 37 4.65 1.00 1.41
CA PHE A 37 3.83 0.01 2.10
C PHE A 37 3.04 0.64 3.25
N ILE A 38 3.71 1.39 4.13
CA ILE A 38 3.07 2.05 5.27
C ILE A 38 2.00 3.02 4.78
N GLY A 39 2.33 3.87 3.80
CA GLY A 39 1.39 4.85 3.24
C GLY A 39 0.18 4.18 2.57
N ASN A 40 0.39 3.12 1.80
CA ASN A 40 -0.68 2.40 1.11
C ASN A 40 -1.58 1.65 2.09
N TYR A 41 -1.01 1.02 3.13
CA TYR A 41 -1.77 0.36 4.18
C TYR A 41 -2.60 1.34 5.01
N ILE A 42 -2.01 2.47 5.41
CA ILE A 42 -2.72 3.49 6.17
C ILE A 42 -3.81 4.14 5.31
N GLY A 43 -3.48 4.54 4.08
CA GLY A 43 -4.41 5.23 3.18
C GLY A 43 -5.59 4.36 2.76
N GLY A 44 -5.31 3.20 2.18
CA GLY A 44 -6.37 2.31 1.68
C GLY A 44 -7.02 1.49 2.78
N GLY A 45 -6.20 0.84 3.62
CA GLY A 45 -6.67 -0.11 4.63
C GLY A 45 -7.32 0.58 5.82
N LEU A 46 -6.62 1.54 6.44
CA LEU A 46 -7.11 2.20 7.65
C LEU A 46 -8.10 3.33 7.33
N ILE A 47 -7.67 4.35 6.58
CA ILE A 47 -8.48 5.55 6.37
C ILE A 47 -9.72 5.21 5.56
N ILE A 48 -9.56 4.70 4.34
CA ILE A 48 -10.70 4.38 3.48
C ILE A 48 -11.49 3.18 4.03
N GLY A 49 -10.82 2.15 4.55
CA GLY A 49 -11.50 0.98 5.13
C GLY A 49 -12.37 1.32 6.34
N LEU A 50 -11.85 2.09 7.32
CA LEU A 50 -12.64 2.51 8.47
C LEU A 50 -13.72 3.52 8.07
N PHE A 51 -13.43 4.44 7.15
CA PHE A 51 -14.42 5.38 6.65
C PHE A 51 -15.59 4.65 5.99
N TYR A 52 -15.31 3.64 5.17
CA TYR A 52 -16.35 2.84 4.55
C TYR A 52 -17.10 1.99 5.58
N ALA A 53 -16.42 1.41 6.57
CA ALA A 53 -17.06 0.69 7.67
C ALA A 53 -18.03 1.59 8.46
N TYR A 54 -17.63 2.83 8.73
CA TYR A 54 -18.47 3.83 9.38
C TYR A 54 -19.69 4.21 8.54
N LEU A 55 -19.51 4.48 7.25
CA LEU A 55 -20.62 4.80 6.35
C LEU A 55 -21.57 3.63 6.11
N ASN A 56 -21.04 2.41 6.12
CA ASN A 56 -21.82 1.19 5.92
C ASN A 56 -22.48 0.68 7.22
N ASP A 57 -22.38 1.41 8.32
CA ASP A 57 -22.98 1.09 9.62
C ASP A 57 -24.49 1.39 9.67
N HIS A 58 -25.22 0.97 8.63
CA HIS A 58 -26.68 0.92 8.62
C HIS A 58 -27.12 -0.49 9.03
N HIS A 59 -27.26 -0.73 10.34
CA HIS A 59 -28.13 -1.77 10.91
C HIS A 59 -27.98 -3.23 10.37
N GLN A 60 -26.80 -3.67 9.92
CA GLN A 60 -26.63 -5.09 9.55
C GLN A 60 -26.77 -6.06 10.74
N PHE A 61 -26.73 -5.54 11.99
CA PHE A 61 -26.94 -6.30 13.22
C PHE A 61 -28.26 -5.96 13.94
N TYR A 62 -29.33 -5.58 13.23
CA TYR A 62 -30.67 -5.60 13.85
C TYR A 62 -31.11 -7.06 14.05
N LYS A 63 -30.69 -7.66 15.17
CA LYS A 63 -31.20 -8.95 15.64
C LYS A 63 -32.59 -8.68 16.23
N ASN A 64 -33.62 -8.97 15.44
CA ASN A 64 -35.00 -8.99 15.93
C ASN A 64 -35.11 -10.08 17.01
N ASN A 65 -35.57 -9.69 18.21
CA ASN A 65 -35.92 -10.62 19.30
C ASN A 65 -37.07 -11.53 18.89
#